data_AF-A0AAU9XUY8-F1
#
_entry.id   AF-A0AAU9XUY8-F1
#
_cell.length_a   1.000
_cell.length_b   1.000
_cell.length_c   1.000
_cell.angle_alpha   90.00
_cell.angle_beta   90.00
_cell.angle_gamma   90.00
#
_symmetry.space_group_name_H-M   'P 1'
#
loop_
_entity.id
_entity.type
_entity.pdbx_description
1 polymer ?
#
loop_
_entity_poly.entity_id
_entity_poly.type
_entity_poly.pdbx_seq_one_letter_code
_entity_poly.pdbx_strand_id
1 'polypeptide(L)'
;MEEQQFDRTSTEFRGQGVYKRLSKAMNEYVRRHYPDVQREIFASTVCPSLAREITQMTIIRTSAVNKKLSAFSSIKVNFSDLIEPCTKEYLCDVIFSSPVAQKLFLDNPIVLDWIPMEASQSNIDHFQHELGQDFYFAVDKCGEDGIPKSVSFGALSPRVGCTDWTVTIYTSDPSLYEAQVTHQLQHAFNVIEGDFFISFTQDKSLSNRGIRLLREYLPQVEFDKTRSTFFLCENVIQS
;
A
#
# COMPACT_ATOMS: atom_id res chain seq x y z
N MET A 1 -31.54 -19.34 -18.64
CA MET A 1 -31.02 -18.42 -19.65
C MET A 1 -30.60 -17.19 -18.87
N GLU A 2 -29.40 -17.23 -18.31
CA GLU A 2 -28.95 -16.24 -17.33
C GLU A 2 -27.97 -15.27 -17.99
N GLU A 3 -28.22 -13.99 -17.75
CA GLU A 3 -27.52 -12.86 -18.32
C GLU A 3 -26.03 -12.86 -17.93
N GLN A 4 -25.17 -12.98 -18.94
CA GLN A 4 -23.74 -12.71 -18.80
C GLN A 4 -23.51 -11.20 -18.58
N GLN A 5 -23.16 -10.81 -17.36
CA GLN A 5 -22.82 -9.42 -17.06
C GLN A 5 -21.32 -9.18 -17.26
N PHE A 6 -20.99 -8.47 -18.34
CA PHE A 6 -19.62 -8.05 -18.68
C PHE A 6 -19.20 -6.82 -17.86
N ASP A 7 -17.94 -6.86 -17.40
CA ASP A 7 -17.15 -5.76 -16.84
C ASP A 7 -17.21 -4.50 -17.74
N ARG A 8 -17.14 -3.28 -17.14
CA ARG A 8 -17.65 -1.95 -17.62
C ARG A 8 -17.59 -1.66 -19.13
N THR A 9 -18.32 -2.45 -19.91
CA THR A 9 -18.64 -2.20 -21.30
C THR A 9 -20.10 -1.80 -21.28
N SER A 10 -20.40 -0.59 -21.78
CA SER A 10 -21.79 -0.13 -21.93
C SER A 10 -22.62 -1.27 -22.51
N THR A 11 -23.83 -1.45 -22.01
CA THR A 11 -24.71 -2.57 -22.38
C THR A 11 -24.88 -2.68 -23.90
N GLU A 12 -24.86 -1.55 -24.60
CA GLU A 12 -24.92 -1.44 -26.05
C GLU A 12 -23.74 -2.12 -26.80
N PHE A 13 -22.57 -2.22 -26.17
CA PHE A 13 -21.33 -2.72 -26.79
C PHE A 13 -20.96 -4.15 -26.35
N ARG A 14 -21.79 -4.80 -25.53
CA ARG A 14 -21.58 -6.19 -25.09
C ARG A 14 -21.69 -7.16 -26.28
N GLY A 15 -20.93 -8.25 -26.25
CA GLY A 15 -20.90 -9.26 -27.32
C GLY A 15 -20.18 -8.84 -28.62
N GLN A 16 -19.81 -7.57 -28.77
CA GLN A 16 -19.14 -7.06 -29.98
C GLN A 16 -17.59 -7.23 -29.95
N GLY A 17 -17.06 -7.87 -28.91
CA GLY A 17 -15.62 -8.08 -28.74
C GLY A 17 -14.84 -6.79 -28.41
N VAL A 18 -15.51 -5.70 -28.01
CA VAL A 18 -14.89 -4.41 -27.68
C VAL A 18 -13.83 -4.56 -26.59
N TYR A 19 -14.13 -5.30 -25.52
CA TYR A 19 -13.18 -5.59 -24.46
C TYR A 19 -11.88 -6.23 -24.96
N LYS A 20 -11.98 -7.25 -25.84
CA LYS A 20 -10.81 -7.93 -26.40
C LYS A 20 -9.95 -6.99 -27.24
N ARG A 21 -10.58 -6.07 -28.00
CA ARG A 21 -9.87 -5.05 -28.78
C ARG A 21 -9.21 -4.02 -27.87
N LEU A 22 -9.90 -3.58 -26.81
CA LEU A 22 -9.37 -2.65 -25.82
C LEU A 22 -8.17 -3.23 -25.08
N SER A 23 -8.27 -4.47 -24.58
CA SER A 23 -7.17 -5.17 -23.92
C SER A 23 -5.96 -5.31 -24.84
N LYS A 24 -6.16 -5.68 -26.12
CA LYS A 24 -5.06 -5.73 -27.09
C LYS A 24 -4.40 -4.36 -27.31
N ALA A 25 -5.21 -3.31 -27.47
CA ALA A 25 -4.69 -1.96 -27.66
C ALA A 25 -3.92 -1.46 -26.42
N MET A 26 -4.40 -1.78 -25.22
CA MET A 26 -3.72 -1.47 -23.96
C MET A 26 -2.37 -2.17 -23.87
N ASN A 27 -2.31 -3.47 -24.15
CA ASN A 27 -1.06 -4.23 -24.12
C ASN A 27 -0.06 -3.73 -25.18
N GLU A 28 -0.53 -3.36 -26.37
CA GLU A 28 0.32 -2.75 -27.40
C GLU A 28 0.87 -1.39 -26.96
N TYR A 29 0.03 -0.57 -26.32
CA TYR A 29 0.46 0.71 -25.74
C TYR A 29 1.52 0.51 -24.66
N VAL A 30 1.28 -0.40 -23.71
CA VAL A 30 2.21 -0.68 -22.61
C VAL A 30 3.57 -1.13 -23.16
N ARG A 31 3.60 -2.09 -24.08
CA ARG A 31 4.86 -2.57 -24.67
C ARG A 31 5.63 -1.49 -25.44
N ARG A 32 4.94 -0.54 -26.07
CA ARG A 32 5.58 0.53 -26.83
C ARG A 32 6.15 1.62 -25.93
N HIS A 33 5.48 1.92 -24.82
CA HIS A 33 5.79 3.08 -23.98
C HIS A 33 6.52 2.72 -22.68
N TYR A 34 6.42 1.47 -22.23
CA TYR A 34 7.03 0.96 -21.01
C TYR A 34 7.73 -0.38 -21.31
N PRO A 35 8.83 -0.36 -22.06
CA PRO A 35 9.52 -1.58 -22.51
C PRO A 35 10.09 -2.41 -21.35
N ASP A 36 10.29 -1.80 -20.19
CA ASP A 36 10.80 -2.45 -18.99
C ASP A 36 9.74 -3.28 -18.24
N VAL A 37 8.46 -3.19 -18.64
CA VAL A 37 7.40 -4.03 -18.09
C VAL A 37 7.58 -5.48 -18.56
N GLN A 38 8.02 -6.35 -17.64
CA GLN A 38 8.27 -7.76 -17.95
C GLN A 38 7.04 -8.65 -17.73
N ARG A 39 6.17 -8.28 -16.78
CA ARG A 39 4.99 -9.06 -16.40
C ARG A 39 3.87 -8.13 -15.96
N GLU A 40 2.68 -8.35 -16.52
CA GLU A 40 1.45 -7.69 -16.09
C GLU A 40 0.75 -8.58 -15.06
N ILE A 41 0.33 -8.00 -13.95
CA ILE A 41 -0.47 -8.68 -12.93
C ILE A 41 -1.93 -8.25 -13.13
N PHE A 42 -2.80 -9.22 -13.39
CA PHE A 42 -4.23 -8.97 -13.50
C PHE A 42 -4.89 -9.18 -12.13
N ALA A 43 -5.37 -8.10 -11.53
CA ALA A 43 -6.33 -8.20 -10.44
C ALA A 43 -7.66 -8.71 -11.03
N SER A 44 -7.90 -10.01 -10.94
CA SER A 44 -9.13 -10.68 -11.35
C SER A 44 -9.59 -11.55 -10.19
N THR A 45 -10.90 -11.68 -9.94
CA THR A 45 -11.38 -12.59 -8.87
C THR A 45 -11.08 -14.07 -9.19
N VAL A 46 -10.69 -14.36 -10.43
CA VAL A 46 -10.25 -15.68 -10.92
C VAL A 46 -8.78 -15.96 -10.58
N CYS A 47 -8.01 -14.94 -10.21
CA CYS A 47 -6.72 -15.09 -9.54
C CYS A 47 -6.92 -14.71 -8.06
N PRO A 48 -7.54 -15.60 -7.26
CA PRO A 48 -8.11 -15.26 -5.97
C PRO A 48 -7.07 -14.74 -4.98
N SER A 49 -5.79 -15.07 -5.12
CA SER A 49 -4.74 -14.68 -4.17
C SER A 49 -4.55 -13.16 -4.06
N LEU A 50 -4.14 -12.54 -5.16
CA LEU A 50 -3.78 -11.11 -5.21
C LEU A 50 -4.99 -10.20 -5.00
N ALA A 51 -6.13 -10.59 -5.57
CA ALA A 51 -7.40 -9.92 -5.37
C ALA A 51 -7.89 -10.00 -3.92
N ARG A 52 -7.72 -11.16 -3.27
CA ARG A 52 -8.11 -11.35 -1.86
C ARG A 52 -7.25 -10.52 -0.92
N GLU A 53 -5.95 -10.43 -1.14
CA GLU A 53 -5.08 -9.63 -0.27
C GLU A 53 -5.43 -8.13 -0.34
N ILE A 54 -5.58 -7.59 -1.55
CA ILE A 54 -5.95 -6.19 -1.74
C ILE A 54 -7.37 -5.88 -1.23
N THR A 55 -8.33 -6.81 -1.35
CA THR A 55 -9.69 -6.64 -0.78
C THR A 55 -9.73 -6.75 0.75
N GLN A 56 -8.75 -7.41 1.37
CA GLN A 56 -8.59 -7.47 2.82
C GLN A 56 -7.91 -6.22 3.38
N MET A 57 -7.24 -5.44 2.54
CA MET A 57 -6.71 -4.14 2.91
C MET A 57 -7.78 -3.05 2.87
N THR A 58 -7.64 -2.06 3.75
CA THR A 58 -8.40 -0.82 3.71
C THR A 58 -7.45 0.36 3.75
N ILE A 59 -7.89 1.49 3.20
CA ILE A 59 -7.16 2.75 3.29
C ILE A 59 -7.82 3.65 4.35
N ILE A 60 -7.01 4.21 5.24
CA ILE A 60 -7.37 5.33 6.12
C ILE A 60 -6.63 6.56 5.60
N ARG A 61 -7.36 7.56 5.13
CA ARG A 61 -6.80 8.83 4.67
C ARG A 61 -7.30 9.98 5.52
N THR A 62 -6.39 10.86 5.93
CA THR A 62 -6.71 12.08 6.70
C THR A 62 -6.39 13.31 5.88
N SER A 63 -7.10 14.42 6.16
CA SER A 63 -6.87 15.72 5.54
C SER A 63 -5.43 16.22 5.71
N ALA A 64 -5.08 17.26 4.96
CA ALA A 64 -3.78 17.93 5.05
C ALA A 64 -3.36 18.23 6.50
N VAL A 65 -2.14 17.84 6.82
CA VAL A 65 -1.48 17.94 8.12
C VAL A 65 -0.38 18.99 8.00
N ASN A 66 -0.47 20.05 8.80
CA ASN A 66 0.58 21.07 8.89
C ASN A 66 1.62 20.67 9.94
N LYS A 67 2.92 20.77 9.61
CA LYS A 67 4.05 20.53 10.54
C LYS A 67 3.99 21.35 11.85
N LYS A 68 3.23 22.46 11.88
CA LYS A 68 2.99 23.29 13.08
C LYS A 68 2.00 22.68 14.08
N LEU A 69 1.26 21.64 13.71
CA LEU A 69 0.51 20.85 14.68
C LEU A 69 1.54 20.19 15.60
N SER A 70 1.53 20.54 16.88
CA SER A 70 2.39 20.01 17.95
C SER A 70 2.11 18.53 18.27
N ALA A 71 1.81 17.73 17.25
CA ALA A 71 1.26 16.37 17.30
C ALA A 71 2.14 15.37 18.06
N PHE A 72 3.46 15.61 18.12
CA PHE A 72 4.41 14.64 18.67
C PHE A 72 4.75 14.83 20.14
N SER A 73 4.53 16.02 20.73
CA SER A 73 4.82 16.21 22.16
C SER A 73 3.89 15.41 23.09
N SER A 74 2.81 14.85 22.55
CA SER A 74 1.78 14.08 23.26
C SER A 74 1.86 12.57 23.05
N ILE A 75 2.76 12.06 22.18
CA ILE A 75 2.91 10.60 21.98
C ILE A 75 3.61 10.01 23.21
N LYS A 76 2.80 9.52 24.15
CA LYS A 76 3.27 8.94 25.43
C LYS A 76 3.97 7.59 25.28
N VAL A 77 3.86 6.94 24.12
CA VAL A 77 4.37 5.58 23.91
C VAL A 77 5.59 5.63 23.02
N ASN A 78 6.75 5.33 23.61
CA ASN A 78 7.98 5.20 22.86
C ASN A 78 8.03 3.83 22.18
N PHE A 79 7.59 3.78 20.92
CA PHE A 79 7.72 2.58 20.09
C PHE A 79 9.08 2.50 19.37
N SER A 80 10.02 3.41 19.66
CA SER A 80 11.38 3.41 19.05
C SER A 80 12.12 2.10 19.25
N ASP A 81 11.73 1.33 20.26
CA ASP A 81 12.40 0.09 20.63
C ASP A 81 11.79 -1.12 19.90
N LEU A 82 10.69 -0.93 19.18
CA LEU A 82 10.04 -2.00 18.41
C LEU A 82 10.30 -1.89 16.92
N ILE A 83 10.54 -0.71 16.36
CA ILE A 83 10.66 -0.48 14.91
C ILE A 83 11.98 0.22 14.57
N GLU A 84 12.56 -0.12 13.43
CA GLU A 84 13.74 0.53 12.89
C GLU A 84 13.66 0.79 11.38
N PRO A 85 14.43 1.77 10.86
CA PRO A 85 14.62 1.92 9.43
C PRO A 85 15.15 0.61 8.82
N CYS A 86 14.57 0.19 7.71
CA CYS A 86 14.96 -1.02 7.00
C CYS A 86 15.81 -0.66 5.78
N THR A 87 16.91 -1.37 5.56
CA THR A 87 17.71 -1.21 4.35
C THR A 87 17.09 -1.96 3.18
N LYS A 88 17.40 -1.53 1.95
CA LYS A 88 16.94 -2.23 0.74
C LYS A 88 17.44 -3.67 0.71
N GLU A 89 18.68 -3.90 1.11
CA GLU A 89 19.32 -5.20 1.14
C GLU A 89 18.58 -6.12 2.11
N TYR A 90 18.29 -5.65 3.32
CA TYR A 90 17.52 -6.44 4.29
C TYR A 90 16.10 -6.73 3.80
N LEU A 91 15.45 -5.75 3.17
CA LEU A 91 14.13 -5.94 2.59
C LEU A 91 14.14 -7.06 1.52
N CYS A 92 15.11 -7.04 0.60
CA CYS A 92 15.15 -8.00 -0.49
C CYS A 92 15.64 -9.38 -0.04
N ASP A 93 16.67 -9.44 0.79
CA ASP A 93 17.31 -10.69 1.20
C ASP A 93 16.55 -11.41 2.31
N VAL A 94 15.91 -10.65 3.22
CA VAL A 94 15.23 -11.20 4.40
C VAL A 94 13.71 -11.12 4.25
N ILE A 95 13.15 -9.93 4.04
CA ILE A 95 11.69 -9.75 4.04
C ILE A 95 11.02 -10.45 2.85
N PHE A 96 11.62 -10.40 1.66
CA PHE A 96 11.09 -11.07 0.47
C PHE A 96 11.43 -12.57 0.40
N SER A 97 12.16 -13.11 1.38
CA SER A 97 12.48 -14.54 1.43
C SER A 97 11.26 -15.41 1.80
N SER A 98 11.22 -16.64 1.28
CA SER A 98 10.04 -17.54 1.34
C SER A 98 9.85 -18.35 2.64
N PRO A 99 10.17 -17.80 3.84
CA PRO A 99 9.16 -17.95 4.87
C PRO A 99 8.66 -16.62 5.45
N VAL A 100 9.41 -15.54 5.27
CA VAL A 100 9.04 -14.22 5.80
C VAL A 100 7.95 -13.60 4.92
N ALA A 101 8.15 -13.61 3.61
CA ALA A 101 7.19 -13.13 2.63
C ALA A 101 5.82 -13.81 2.76
N GLN A 102 5.79 -15.14 2.94
CA GLN A 102 4.54 -15.89 3.10
C GLN A 102 3.78 -15.56 4.40
N LYS A 103 4.47 -15.04 5.41
CA LYS A 103 3.86 -14.63 6.68
C LYS A 103 3.38 -13.19 6.66
N LEU A 104 4.08 -12.32 5.94
CA LEU A 104 3.78 -10.89 5.87
C LEU A 104 2.82 -10.55 4.73
N PHE A 105 2.98 -11.20 3.59
CA PHE A 105 2.23 -10.98 2.35
C PHE A 105 1.38 -12.21 2.05
N LEU A 106 0.06 -12.03 2.05
CA LEU A 106 -0.88 -13.12 1.79
C LEU A 106 -0.90 -13.43 0.29
N ASP A 107 -0.03 -14.34 -0.14
CA ASP A 107 0.16 -14.79 -1.53
C ASP A 107 1.13 -13.94 -2.40
N ASN A 108 2.08 -13.25 -1.76
CA ASN A 108 3.28 -12.56 -2.29
C ASN A 108 3.18 -11.14 -2.90
N PRO A 109 2.03 -10.49 -3.18
CA PRO A 109 2.07 -9.11 -3.63
C PRO A 109 2.26 -8.10 -2.51
N ILE A 110 3.01 -7.06 -2.83
CA ILE A 110 3.11 -5.84 -2.02
C ILE A 110 2.36 -4.70 -2.69
N VAL A 111 1.96 -3.70 -1.91
CA VAL A 111 1.35 -2.47 -2.39
C VAL A 111 2.31 -1.33 -2.08
N LEU A 112 2.85 -0.71 -3.13
CA LEU A 112 3.70 0.48 -3.03
C LEU A 112 2.97 1.65 -3.67
N ASP A 113 2.80 2.75 -2.92
CA ASP A 113 2.08 3.93 -3.38
C ASP A 113 0.72 3.65 -4.07
N TRP A 114 -0.07 2.75 -3.46
CA TRP A 114 -1.36 2.24 -3.96
C TRP A 114 -1.29 1.35 -5.21
N ILE A 115 -0.09 0.98 -5.66
CA ILE A 115 0.13 0.11 -6.81
C ILE A 115 0.46 -1.30 -6.29
N PRO A 116 -0.37 -2.32 -6.56
CA PRO A 116 -0.04 -3.70 -6.25
C PRO A 116 1.00 -4.24 -7.22
N MET A 117 2.00 -4.95 -6.70
CA MET A 117 3.08 -5.55 -7.48
C MET A 117 3.72 -6.74 -6.76
N GLU A 118 4.54 -7.51 -7.47
CA GLU A 118 5.31 -8.60 -6.87
C GLU A 118 6.39 -8.07 -5.91
N ALA A 119 6.55 -8.72 -4.76
CA ALA A 119 7.67 -8.49 -3.84
C ALA A 119 9.00 -8.91 -4.49
N SER A 120 9.65 -7.96 -5.17
CA SER A 120 10.88 -8.23 -5.92
C SER A 120 11.86 -7.08 -5.84
N GLN A 121 13.16 -7.39 -5.91
CA GLN A 121 14.22 -6.40 -5.95
C GLN A 121 14.04 -5.40 -7.10
N SER A 122 13.68 -5.87 -8.29
CA SER A 122 13.51 -4.99 -9.46
C SER A 122 12.45 -3.92 -9.26
N ASN A 123 11.35 -4.25 -8.58
CA ASN A 123 10.30 -3.28 -8.28
C ASN A 123 10.77 -2.26 -7.23
N ILE A 124 11.52 -2.72 -6.22
CA ILE A 124 12.10 -1.82 -5.21
C ILE A 124 13.16 -0.91 -5.82
N ASP A 125 14.04 -1.43 -6.68
CA ASP A 125 15.04 -0.64 -7.37
C ASP A 125 14.40 0.43 -8.26
N HIS A 126 13.29 0.10 -8.95
CA HIS A 126 12.53 1.08 -9.73
C HIS A 126 11.95 2.19 -8.85
N PHE A 127 11.24 1.85 -7.77
CA PHE A 127 10.69 2.86 -6.86
C PHE A 127 11.76 3.71 -6.20
N GLN A 128 12.89 3.11 -5.80
CA GLN A 128 13.99 3.84 -5.20
C GLN A 128 14.71 4.73 -6.22
N HIS A 129 14.72 4.37 -7.51
CA HIS A 129 15.20 5.25 -8.57
C HIS A 129 14.28 6.47 -8.78
N GLU A 130 12.98 6.23 -8.85
CA GLU A 130 11.97 7.28 -9.13
C GLU A 130 11.77 8.24 -7.94
N LEU A 131 11.73 7.71 -6.71
CA LEU A 131 11.40 8.48 -5.50
C LEU A 131 12.64 8.84 -4.68
N GLY A 132 13.73 8.08 -4.76
CA GLY A 132 14.95 8.36 -4.01
C GLY A 132 14.71 8.43 -2.49
N GLN A 133 14.95 9.59 -1.90
CA GLN A 133 14.78 9.84 -0.45
C GLN A 133 13.31 9.89 -0.02
N ASP A 134 12.39 10.03 -0.97
CA ASP A 134 10.95 10.05 -0.71
C ASP A 134 10.39 8.64 -0.53
N PHE A 135 11.22 7.59 -0.60
CA PHE A 135 10.84 6.20 -0.36
C PHE A 135 11.53 5.66 0.89
N TYR A 136 10.73 5.16 1.83
CA TYR A 136 11.18 4.83 3.17
C TYR A 136 10.62 3.49 3.66
N PHE A 137 11.49 2.65 4.21
CA PHE A 137 11.11 1.35 4.75
C PHE A 137 11.31 1.30 6.25
N ALA A 138 10.41 0.62 6.95
CA ALA A 138 10.62 0.30 8.37
C ALA A 138 10.20 -1.14 8.67
N VAL A 139 10.90 -1.78 9.60
CA VAL A 139 10.71 -3.18 10.01
C VAL A 139 10.68 -3.26 11.53
N ASP A 140 10.08 -4.31 12.09
CA ASP A 140 10.27 -4.58 13.52
C ASP A 140 11.71 -4.96 13.86
N LYS A 141 12.18 -4.47 15.00
CA LYS A 141 13.43 -4.90 15.63
C LYS A 141 13.27 -6.34 16.10
N CYS A 142 13.73 -7.26 15.28
CA CYS A 142 13.87 -8.66 15.66
C CYS A 142 15.30 -8.90 16.22
N GLY A 143 15.43 -9.81 17.19
CA GLY A 143 16.78 -10.28 17.59
C GLY A 143 17.48 -11.00 16.44
N GLU A 144 18.77 -11.34 16.60
CA GLU A 144 19.59 -11.96 15.53
C GLU A 144 18.95 -13.21 14.89
N ASP A 145 18.16 -13.98 15.66
CA ASP A 145 17.43 -15.18 15.19
C ASP A 145 15.91 -14.96 15.00
N GLY A 146 15.43 -13.72 15.15
CA GLY A 146 14.02 -13.40 15.06
C GLY A 146 13.53 -13.31 13.61
N ILE A 147 12.32 -13.82 13.36
CA ILE A 147 11.63 -13.63 12.08
C ILE A 147 10.84 -12.32 12.15
N PRO A 148 11.05 -11.37 11.23
CA PRO A 148 10.27 -10.13 11.17
C PRO A 148 8.77 -10.41 11.09
N LYS A 149 8.00 -9.64 11.86
CA LYS A 149 6.54 -9.75 11.96
C LYS A 149 5.81 -8.52 11.46
N SER A 150 6.55 -7.49 11.07
CA SER A 150 6.02 -6.28 10.47
C SER A 150 6.99 -5.66 9.48
N VAL A 151 6.44 -5.13 8.40
CA VAL A 151 7.15 -4.23 7.49
C VAL A 151 6.22 -3.13 7.02
N SER A 152 6.75 -1.94 6.79
CA SER A 152 6.01 -0.85 6.18
C SER A 152 6.78 -0.17 5.07
N PHE A 153 6.03 0.28 4.06
CA PHE A 153 6.51 0.99 2.88
C PHE A 153 5.89 2.38 2.87
N GLY A 154 6.68 3.40 3.17
CA GLY A 154 6.31 4.81 3.11
C GLY A 154 6.80 5.45 1.81
N ALA A 155 5.95 6.23 1.16
CA ALA A 155 6.29 6.99 -0.04
C ALA A 155 5.70 8.40 0.02
N LEU A 156 6.53 9.41 -0.23
CA LEU A 156 6.04 10.77 -0.49
C LEU A 156 5.72 10.89 -1.96
N SER A 157 4.44 10.97 -2.28
CA SER A 157 3.99 10.92 -3.66
C SER A 157 3.22 12.18 -4.06
N PRO A 158 3.64 12.87 -5.14
CA PRO A 158 2.91 14.01 -5.64
C PRO A 158 1.56 13.57 -6.22
N ARG A 159 0.50 14.27 -5.86
CA ARG A 159 -0.87 14.11 -6.39
C ARG A 159 -1.31 15.40 -7.03
N VAL A 160 -2.37 15.34 -7.84
CA VAL A 160 -2.95 16.55 -8.44
C VAL A 160 -3.46 17.45 -7.32
N GLY A 161 -2.75 18.58 -7.10
CA GLY A 161 -3.11 19.60 -6.12
C GLY A 161 -2.72 19.32 -4.67
N CYS A 162 -2.00 18.23 -4.37
CA CYS A 162 -1.52 17.94 -3.01
C CYS A 162 -0.35 16.95 -3.01
N THR A 163 0.28 16.80 -1.85
CA THR A 163 1.31 15.78 -1.61
C THR A 163 0.78 14.80 -0.58
N ASP A 164 0.89 13.50 -0.86
CA ASP A 164 0.43 12.43 0.02
C ASP A 164 1.64 11.64 0.56
N TRP A 165 1.74 11.51 1.88
CA TRP A 165 2.53 10.45 2.50
C TRP A 165 1.70 9.18 2.53
N THR A 166 1.97 8.26 1.60
CA THR A 166 1.29 6.97 1.51
C THR A 166 2.12 5.92 2.22
N VAL A 167 1.47 5.11 3.06
CA VAL A 167 2.12 4.07 3.83
C VAL A 167 1.34 2.79 3.68
N THR A 168 1.99 1.71 3.28
CA THR A 168 1.42 0.36 3.37
C THR A 168 2.05 -0.38 4.54
N ILE A 169 1.25 -0.90 5.45
CA ILE A 169 1.71 -1.61 6.65
C ILE A 169 1.26 -3.07 6.59
N TYR A 170 2.22 -3.98 6.68
CA TYR A 170 2.02 -5.41 6.75
C TYR A 170 2.33 -5.90 8.15
N THR A 171 1.30 -6.29 8.90
CA THR A 171 1.43 -7.04 10.15
C THR A 171 0.04 -7.52 10.58
N SER A 172 0.01 -8.64 11.31
CA SER A 172 -1.18 -9.10 12.03
C SER A 172 -1.13 -8.76 13.53
N ASP A 173 0.01 -8.26 14.02
CA ASP A 173 0.23 -7.91 15.42
C ASP A 173 -0.24 -6.47 15.68
N PRO A 174 -1.25 -6.26 16.56
CA PRO A 174 -1.75 -4.92 16.84
C PRO A 174 -0.71 -3.97 17.45
N SER A 175 0.21 -4.47 18.27
CA SER A 175 1.24 -3.63 18.89
C SER A 175 2.29 -3.20 17.87
N LEU A 176 2.71 -4.10 16.98
CA LEU A 176 3.60 -3.74 15.88
C LEU A 176 2.93 -2.80 14.89
N TYR A 177 1.63 -2.97 14.63
CA TYR A 177 0.88 -2.02 13.79
C TYR A 177 0.90 -0.60 14.37
N GLU A 178 0.57 -0.46 15.66
CA GLU A 178 0.56 0.84 16.34
C GLU A 178 1.96 1.48 16.34
N ALA A 179 3.01 0.66 16.49
CA ALA A 179 4.40 1.08 16.39
C ALA A 179 4.79 1.56 14.99
N GLN A 180 4.43 0.79 13.94
CA GLN A 180 4.71 1.14 12.54
C GLN A 180 4.01 2.45 12.13
N VAL A 181 2.74 2.63 12.50
CA VAL A 181 2.00 3.90 12.27
C VAL A 181 2.75 5.06 12.91
N THR A 182 3.15 4.92 14.16
CA THR A 182 3.86 5.97 14.90
C THR A 182 5.20 6.31 14.25
N HIS A 183 5.99 5.29 13.90
CA HIS A 183 7.31 5.47 13.28
C HIS A 183 7.22 6.16 11.92
N GLN A 184 6.28 5.73 11.08
CA GLN A 184 6.05 6.30 9.76
C GLN A 184 5.54 7.75 9.85
N LEU A 185 4.68 8.08 10.81
CA LEU A 185 4.28 9.45 11.09
C LEU A 185 5.47 10.31 11.52
N GLN A 186 6.27 9.85 12.48
CA GLN A 186 7.45 10.59 12.94
C GLN A 186 8.40 10.88 11.78
N HIS A 187 8.67 9.87 10.93
CA HIS A 187 9.48 10.05 9.74
C HIS A 187 8.90 11.10 8.80
N ALA A 188 7.62 10.97 8.41
CA ALA A 188 6.95 11.89 7.50
C ALA A 188 7.05 13.35 7.97
N PHE A 189 6.78 13.61 9.25
CA PHE A 189 6.87 14.97 9.80
C PHE A 189 8.30 15.50 9.89
N ASN A 190 9.30 14.62 10.00
CA ASN A 190 10.70 15.02 9.96
C ASN A 190 11.10 15.45 8.55
N VAL A 191 10.74 14.67 7.52
CA VAL A 191 11.23 14.86 6.16
C VAL A 191 10.36 15.76 5.28
N ILE A 192 9.07 15.90 5.57
CA ILE A 192 8.15 16.71 4.76
C ILE A 192 8.10 18.14 5.30
N GLU A 193 8.09 19.11 4.38
CA GLU A 193 7.83 20.52 4.65
C GLU A 193 6.44 20.92 4.15
N GLY A 194 5.76 21.77 4.91
CA GLY A 194 4.44 22.28 4.55
C GLY A 194 3.29 21.34 4.90
N ASP A 195 2.19 21.47 4.14
CA ASP A 195 0.96 20.71 4.31
C ASP A 195 1.00 19.45 3.43
N PHE A 196 0.68 18.29 4.02
CA PHE A 196 0.61 17.01 3.30
C PHE A 196 -0.52 16.13 3.82
N PHE A 197 -1.06 15.27 2.98
CA PHE A 197 -2.05 14.27 3.38
C PHE A 197 -1.34 13.02 3.88
N ILE A 198 -2.03 12.24 4.71
CA ILE A 198 -1.51 10.97 5.22
C ILE A 198 -2.50 9.87 4.88
N SER A 199 -1.99 8.79 4.29
CA SER A 199 -2.77 7.65 3.84
C SER A 199 -2.15 6.34 4.30
N PHE A 200 -2.83 5.59 5.16
CA PHE A 200 -2.40 4.26 5.58
C PHE A 200 -3.23 3.17 4.91
N THR A 201 -2.55 2.29 4.19
CA THR A 201 -3.05 1.00 3.74
C THR A 201 -2.69 -0.06 4.77
N GLN A 202 -3.66 -0.82 5.25
CA GLN A 202 -3.45 -1.89 6.22
C GLN A 202 -4.53 -2.96 6.13
N ASP A 203 -4.32 -4.06 6.85
CA ASP A 203 -5.36 -5.06 7.12
C ASP A 203 -6.61 -4.41 7.74
N LYS A 204 -7.78 -4.77 7.20
CA LYS A 204 -9.08 -4.22 7.60
C LYS A 204 -9.40 -4.44 9.09
N SER A 205 -8.91 -5.51 9.71
CA SER A 205 -9.11 -5.78 11.14
C SER A 205 -8.43 -4.72 12.03
N LEU A 206 -7.40 -4.04 11.53
CA LEU A 206 -6.62 -3.03 12.26
C LEU A 206 -7.18 -1.60 12.09
N SER A 207 -8.15 -1.41 11.19
CA SER A 207 -8.68 -0.08 10.82
C SER A 207 -9.11 0.78 12.00
N ASN A 208 -9.85 0.20 12.95
CA ASN A 208 -10.36 0.93 14.11
C ASN A 208 -9.21 1.42 15.01
N ARG A 209 -8.10 0.66 15.08
CA ARG A 209 -6.90 1.06 15.81
C ARG A 209 -6.17 2.19 15.10
N GLY A 210 -6.01 2.10 13.78
CA GLY A 210 -5.41 3.16 12.97
C GLY A 210 -6.15 4.48 13.11
N ILE A 211 -7.48 4.46 13.00
CA ILE A 211 -8.33 5.64 13.19
C ILE A 211 -8.17 6.21 14.61
N ARG A 212 -8.16 5.35 15.63
CA ARG A 212 -7.97 5.79 17.02
C ARG A 212 -6.62 6.51 17.18
N LEU A 213 -5.53 5.89 16.73
CA LEU A 213 -4.19 6.49 16.81
C LEU A 213 -4.10 7.82 16.07
N LEU A 214 -4.62 7.89 14.85
CA LEU A 214 -4.60 9.13 14.08
C LEU A 214 -5.42 10.24 14.75
N ARG A 215 -6.53 9.93 15.42
CA ARG A 215 -7.27 10.92 16.22
C ARG A 215 -6.50 11.38 17.45
N GLU A 216 -5.74 10.49 18.09
CA GLU A 216 -4.91 10.82 19.24
C GLU A 216 -3.74 11.72 18.85
N TYR A 217 -3.09 11.43 17.72
CA TYR A 217 -1.92 12.18 17.23
C TYR A 217 -2.31 13.45 16.48
N LEU A 218 -3.42 13.42 15.75
CA LEU A 218 -3.90 14.48 14.88
C LEU A 218 -5.35 14.85 15.25
N PRO A 219 -5.63 15.35 16.46
CA PRO A 219 -7.00 15.62 16.92
C PRO A 219 -7.74 16.69 16.10
N GLN A 220 -7.01 17.48 15.33
CA GLN A 220 -7.53 18.60 14.53
C GLN A 220 -7.82 18.22 13.07
N VAL A 221 -7.49 17.00 12.62
CA VAL A 221 -7.65 16.61 11.22
C VAL A 221 -8.97 15.89 10.97
N GLU A 222 -9.59 16.21 9.84
CA GLU A 222 -10.78 15.51 9.39
C GLU A 222 -10.36 14.24 8.64
N PHE A 223 -11.08 13.15 8.90
CA PHE A 223 -10.92 11.90 8.16
C PHE A 223 -11.75 11.99 6.89
N ASP A 224 -11.17 11.55 5.78
CA ASP A 224 -11.93 11.35 4.57
C ASP A 224 -13.00 10.26 4.86
N LYS A 225 -14.28 10.64 4.81
CA LYS A 225 -15.40 9.73 5.09
C LYS A 225 -15.57 8.70 3.98
N THR A 226 -15.02 8.95 2.79
CA THR A 226 -14.94 7.94 1.73
C THR A 226 -13.82 6.95 2.06
N ARG A 227 -14.18 5.86 2.76
CA ARG A 227 -13.35 4.66 2.85
C ARG A 227 -13.05 4.20 1.42
N SER A 228 -11.86 4.52 0.94
CA SER A 228 -11.40 4.04 -0.35
C SER A 228 -11.05 2.58 -0.16
N THR A 229 -11.93 1.70 -0.64
CA THR A 229 -11.56 0.32 -0.90
C THR A 229 -10.71 0.39 -2.17
N PHE A 230 -9.59 -0.32 -2.23
CA PHE A 230 -8.87 -0.45 -3.50
C PHE A 230 -9.86 -0.81 -4.60
N PHE A 231 -9.83 -0.06 -5.70
CA PHE A 231 -10.62 -0.42 -6.87
C PHE A 231 -10.00 -1.67 -7.48
N LEU A 232 -10.54 -2.82 -7.12
CA LEU A 232 -10.31 -4.04 -7.88
C LEU A 232 -11.22 -4.00 -9.12
N CYS A 233 -10.64 -4.20 -10.30
CA CYS A 233 -11.43 -4.59 -11.47
C CYS A 233 -11.92 -6.02 -11.25
N GLU A 234 -13.17 -6.16 -10.78
CA GLU A 234 -13.79 -7.45 -10.50
C GLU A 234 -14.14 -8.19 -11.80
N ASN A 235 -13.31 -9.17 -12.19
CA ASN A 235 -13.73 -10.20 -13.14
C ASN A 235 -14.21 -11.43 -12.37
N VAL A 236 -15.52 -11.60 -12.21
CA VAL A 236 -16.14 -12.80 -11.63
C VAL A 236 -16.37 -13.83 -12.73
N ILE A 237 -15.66 -14.95 -12.68
CA ILE A 237 -16.02 -16.16 -13.44
C ILE A 237 -16.68 -17.11 -12.46
N GLN A 238 -17.99 -17.36 -12.64
CA GLN A 238 -18.66 -18.48 -11.99
C GLN A 238 -18.70 -19.68 -12.94
N SER A 239 -18.34 -20.83 -12.38
CA SER A 239 -18.30 -22.17 -12.98
C SER A 239 -19.65 -22.69 -13.43
#